data_AF-A0A7W0PFS4-F1
#
_entry.id   AF-A0A7W0PFS4-F1
#
_cell.length_a   1.000
_cell.length_b   1.000
_cell.length_c   1.000
_cell.angle_alpha   90.00
_cell.angle_beta   90.00
_cell.angle_gamma   90.00
#
_symmetry.space_group_name_H-M   'P 1'
#
loop_
_entity.id
_entity.type
_entity.pdbx_description
1 polymer ?
#
loop_
_entity_poly.entity_id
_entity_poly.type
_entity_poly.pdbx_seq_one_letter_code
_entity_poly.pdbx_strand_id
1 'polypeptide(L)'
;MRARTNARLWGRLPALGDFAVVCPGGMGRRLPLHSWGWRGQIDDLARMPSILRGSRPWLRIDPQRVYAVGGSMGGQETLLLLGQHPGLLAGAVAFDSVTDFGLRYEQFARSPRGRTLQALARVEVGGTPRTDPRAFVLRSPTHWIHEIADSGIPLQIWWSDADEIVVNQHTQSGRFFKQLKDLEPRGRVEKVTGSWSHTAKSYAQLQLPGAVAWLGLIPDL
;
A
#
# COMPACT_ATOMS: atom_id res chain seq x y z
N MET A 1 4.39 6.19 9.12
CA MET A 1 4.32 5.69 10.53
C MET A 1 5.64 5.02 10.88
N ARG A 2 6.11 5.06 12.15
CA ARG A 2 7.33 4.31 12.54
C ARG A 2 7.06 2.79 12.58
N ALA A 3 8.07 1.98 12.26
CA ALA A 3 7.99 0.52 12.24
C ALA A 3 7.35 -0.10 13.51
N ARG A 4 7.82 0.30 14.69
CA ARG A 4 7.31 -0.20 15.98
C ARG A 4 5.83 0.13 16.19
N THR A 5 5.38 1.31 15.74
CA THR A 5 3.97 1.71 15.85
C THR A 5 3.12 0.88 14.89
N ASN A 6 3.62 0.64 13.67
CA ASN A 6 2.91 -0.18 12.68
C ASN A 6 2.74 -1.62 13.16
N ALA A 7 3.80 -2.22 13.72
CA ALA A 7 3.77 -3.58 14.25
C ALA A 7 2.70 -3.77 15.35
N ARG A 8 2.43 -2.73 16.17
CA ARG A 8 1.38 -2.80 17.20
C ARG A 8 -0.05 -2.90 16.64
N LEU A 9 -0.29 -2.45 15.42
CA LEU A 9 -1.61 -2.52 14.79
C LEU A 9 -2.02 -3.97 14.50
N TRP A 10 -1.04 -4.85 14.27
CA TRP A 10 -1.26 -6.26 14.00
C TRP A 10 -1.68 -7.04 15.26
N GLY A 11 -1.43 -6.49 16.45
CA GLY A 11 -1.85 -7.08 17.72
C GLY A 11 -1.47 -8.56 17.83
N ARG A 12 -2.48 -9.40 18.08
CA ARG A 12 -2.32 -10.86 18.21
C ARG A 12 -2.43 -11.64 16.89
N LEU A 13 -2.71 -10.99 15.76
CA LEU A 13 -2.96 -11.68 14.48
C LEU A 13 -1.85 -12.68 14.10
N PRO A 14 -0.55 -12.34 14.24
CA PRO A 14 0.53 -13.29 13.93
C PRO A 14 0.62 -14.49 14.89
N ALA A 15 -0.06 -14.43 16.05
CA ALA A 15 -0.15 -15.57 16.96
C ALA A 15 -1.37 -16.47 16.65
N LEU A 16 -2.31 -16.00 15.82
CA LEU A 16 -3.48 -16.77 15.39
C LEU A 16 -3.23 -17.61 14.13
N GLY A 17 -2.10 -17.38 13.44
CA GLY A 17 -1.70 -18.10 12.23
C GLY A 17 -0.18 -18.21 12.14
N ASP A 18 0.32 -19.04 11.22
CA ASP A 18 1.76 -19.28 11.06
C ASP A 18 2.38 -18.28 10.06
N PHE A 19 2.46 -17.01 10.46
CA PHE A 19 3.09 -15.96 9.66
C PHE A 19 3.85 -14.94 10.52
N ALA A 20 4.85 -14.32 9.91
CA ALA A 20 5.62 -13.23 10.52
C ALA A 20 5.22 -11.88 9.93
N VAL A 21 5.19 -10.84 10.77
CA VAL A 21 4.97 -9.46 10.32
C VAL A 21 6.30 -8.72 10.27
N VAL A 22 6.57 -8.13 9.11
CA VAL A 22 7.75 -7.29 8.88
C VAL A 22 7.25 -5.89 8.63
N CYS A 23 7.73 -4.92 9.41
CA CYS A 23 7.38 -3.51 9.25
C CYS A 23 8.66 -2.71 8.95
N PRO A 24 9.09 -2.63 7.68
CA PRO A 24 10.24 -1.83 7.30
C PRO A 24 10.02 -0.35 7.64
N GLY A 25 11.09 0.36 8.01
CA GLY A 25 11.02 1.81 8.11
C GLY A 25 10.85 2.41 6.71
N GLY A 26 9.89 3.30 6.54
CA GLY A 26 9.72 4.01 5.26
C GLY A 26 10.79 5.08 5.09
N MET A 27 11.44 5.11 3.93
CA MET A 27 12.43 6.11 3.55
C MET A 27 12.12 6.66 2.16
N GLY A 28 11.95 7.98 2.04
CA GLY A 28 11.93 8.64 0.74
C GLY A 28 13.32 8.90 0.20
N ARG A 29 13.38 9.43 -1.01
CA ARG A 29 14.59 9.98 -1.64
C ARG A 29 15.28 11.00 -0.75
N ARG A 30 14.50 11.82 -0.01
CA ARG A 30 15.03 12.86 0.90
C ARG A 30 14.41 12.81 2.28
N LEU A 31 13.15 12.39 2.38
CA LEU A 31 12.38 12.52 3.62
C LEU A 31 12.14 11.15 4.29
N PRO A 32 12.56 10.96 5.56
CA PRO A 32 12.17 9.78 6.30
C PRO A 32 10.65 9.75 6.49
N LEU A 33 10.06 8.55 6.44
CA LEU A 33 8.63 8.28 6.59
C LEU A 33 7.71 8.86 5.50
N HIS A 34 8.26 9.51 4.47
CA HIS A 34 7.50 10.13 3.38
C HIS A 34 8.09 9.70 2.03
N SER A 35 7.98 8.42 1.71
CA SER A 35 8.43 7.87 0.44
C SER A 35 7.54 8.28 -0.73
N TRP A 36 6.23 8.35 -0.50
CA TRP A 36 5.20 8.54 -1.52
C TRP A 36 5.45 7.70 -2.78
N GLY A 37 5.79 6.43 -2.59
CA GLY A 37 6.05 5.51 -3.70
C GLY A 37 7.39 5.74 -4.42
N TRP A 38 8.36 6.40 -3.78
CA TRP A 38 9.70 6.53 -4.34
C TRP A 38 10.28 5.15 -4.68
N ARG A 39 10.81 5.00 -5.90
CA ARG A 39 11.29 3.72 -6.42
C ARG A 39 12.29 3.01 -5.50
N GLY A 40 13.24 3.74 -4.91
CA GLY A 40 14.21 3.12 -3.99
C GLY A 40 13.56 2.49 -2.76
N GLN A 41 12.45 3.05 -2.26
CA GLN A 41 11.66 2.43 -1.19
C GLN A 41 10.97 1.15 -1.67
N ILE A 42 10.44 1.13 -2.90
CA ILE A 42 9.81 -0.06 -3.47
C ILE A 42 10.85 -1.16 -3.67
N ASP A 43 12.03 -0.81 -4.19
CA ASP A 43 13.17 -1.73 -4.33
C ASP A 43 13.65 -2.26 -2.97
N ASP A 44 13.63 -1.43 -1.92
CA ASP A 44 13.91 -1.86 -0.54
C ASP A 44 12.86 -2.86 -0.04
N LEU A 45 11.57 -2.57 -0.23
CA LEU A 45 10.48 -3.48 0.13
C LEU A 45 10.61 -4.82 -0.60
N ALA A 46 10.93 -4.81 -1.90
CA ALA A 46 11.13 -6.02 -2.69
C ALA A 46 12.29 -6.89 -2.18
N ARG A 47 13.31 -6.28 -1.59
CA ARG A 47 14.49 -6.99 -1.03
C ARG A 47 14.26 -7.55 0.37
N MET A 48 13.16 -7.24 1.05
CA MET A 48 12.93 -7.65 2.43
C MET A 48 13.11 -9.16 2.69
N PRO A 49 12.62 -10.09 1.85
CA PRO A 49 12.87 -11.52 2.07
C PRO A 49 14.35 -11.88 2.14
N SER A 50 15.17 -11.30 1.25
CA SER A 50 16.63 -11.55 1.22
C SER A 50 17.34 -10.94 2.42
N ILE A 51 16.95 -9.72 2.82
CA ILE A 51 17.51 -9.02 3.98
C ILE A 51 17.21 -9.78 5.28
N LEU A 52 15.99 -10.32 5.41
CA LEU A 52 15.60 -11.10 6.58
C LEU A 52 16.34 -12.44 6.65
N ARG A 53 16.50 -13.15 5.52
CA ARG A 53 17.32 -14.38 5.49
C ARG A 53 18.75 -14.13 5.97
N GLY A 54 19.36 -13.02 5.55
CA GLY A 54 20.72 -12.67 5.96
C GLY A 54 20.84 -12.18 7.41
N SER A 55 19.86 -11.42 7.90
CA SER A 55 19.92 -10.78 9.23
C SER A 55 19.27 -11.60 10.36
N ARG A 56 18.38 -12.53 10.02
CA ARG A 56 17.60 -13.39 10.94
C ARG A 56 17.59 -14.83 10.42
N PRO A 57 18.73 -15.54 10.43
CA PRO A 57 18.85 -16.88 9.84
C PRO A 57 17.97 -17.95 10.52
N TRP A 58 17.48 -17.68 11.74
CA TRP A 58 16.51 -18.53 12.44
C TRP A 58 15.08 -18.38 11.90
N LEU A 59 14.77 -17.30 11.18
CA LEU A 59 13.45 -17.08 10.59
C LEU A 59 13.37 -17.81 9.25
N ARG A 60 12.51 -18.82 9.17
CA ARG A 60 12.22 -19.53 7.92
C ARG A 60 11.26 -18.70 7.08
N ILE A 61 11.65 -18.40 5.85
CA ILE A 61 10.85 -17.61 4.91
C ILE A 61 10.57 -18.44 3.68
N ASP A 62 9.31 -18.82 3.51
CA ASP A 62 8.81 -19.41 2.27
C ASP A 62 8.72 -18.32 1.19
N PRO A 63 9.55 -18.38 0.11
CA PRO A 63 9.50 -17.39 -0.95
C PRO A 63 8.19 -17.37 -1.74
N GLN A 64 7.39 -18.45 -1.67
CA GLN A 64 6.10 -18.55 -2.37
C GLN A 64 4.94 -18.01 -1.53
N ARG A 65 5.21 -17.54 -0.29
CA ARG A 65 4.19 -17.04 0.65
C ARG A 65 4.57 -15.68 1.20
N VAL A 66 4.90 -14.76 0.30
CA VAL A 66 5.19 -13.36 0.63
C VAL A 66 3.96 -12.51 0.33
N TYR A 67 3.51 -11.72 1.29
CA TYR A 67 2.30 -10.90 1.16
C TYR A 67 2.61 -9.43 1.45
N ALA A 68 1.87 -8.52 0.81
CA ALA A 68 1.98 -7.09 1.07
C ALA A 68 0.65 -6.52 1.55
N VAL A 69 0.67 -5.82 2.68
CA VAL A 69 -0.53 -5.27 3.33
C VAL A 69 -0.23 -3.85 3.78
N GLY A 70 -0.99 -2.87 3.30
CA GLY A 70 -0.71 -1.46 3.59
C GLY A 70 -1.89 -0.53 3.42
N GLY A 71 -1.97 0.49 4.28
CA GLY A 71 -2.97 1.55 4.21
C GLY A 71 -2.39 2.90 3.78
N SER A 72 -3.19 3.77 3.15
CA SER A 72 -2.79 5.13 2.77
C SER A 72 -1.58 5.13 1.81
N MET A 73 -0.49 5.81 2.18
CA MET A 73 0.81 5.69 1.49
C MET A 73 1.36 4.25 1.49
N GLY A 74 1.13 3.45 2.54
CA GLY A 74 1.55 2.06 2.56
C GLY A 74 0.78 1.21 1.56
N GLY A 75 -0.49 1.52 1.32
CA GLY A 75 -1.28 0.85 0.28
C GLY A 75 -0.88 1.26 -1.14
N GLN A 76 -0.48 2.53 -1.32
CA GLN A 76 0.21 2.98 -2.53
C GLN A 76 1.48 2.16 -2.79
N GLU A 77 2.33 1.97 -1.76
CA GLU A 77 3.55 1.16 -1.86
C GLU A 77 3.25 -0.31 -2.14
N THR A 78 2.23 -0.90 -1.52
CA THR A 78 1.76 -2.26 -1.80
C THR A 78 1.42 -2.43 -3.27
N LEU A 79 0.64 -1.52 -3.85
CA LEU A 79 0.24 -1.59 -5.25
C LEU A 79 1.42 -1.35 -6.20
N LEU A 80 2.32 -0.43 -5.87
CA LEU A 80 3.55 -0.21 -6.63
C LEU A 80 4.48 -1.43 -6.58
N LEU A 81 4.60 -2.09 -5.43
CA LEU A 81 5.37 -3.32 -5.28
C LEU A 81 4.80 -4.43 -6.15
N LEU A 82 3.47 -4.58 -6.18
CA LEU A 82 2.80 -5.55 -7.04
C LEU A 82 3.03 -5.25 -8.54
N GLY A 83 2.91 -3.99 -8.96
CA GLY A 83 3.10 -3.60 -10.36
C GLY A 83 4.55 -3.67 -10.83
N GLN A 84 5.51 -3.32 -9.97
CA GLN A 84 6.94 -3.28 -10.32
C GLN A 84 7.65 -4.63 -10.13
N HIS A 85 7.08 -5.52 -9.31
CA HIS A 85 7.62 -6.85 -9.02
C HIS A 85 6.51 -7.93 -9.02
N PRO A 86 5.85 -8.18 -10.18
CA PRO A 86 4.63 -8.99 -10.25
C PRO A 86 4.78 -10.48 -9.85
N GLY A 87 6.00 -11.00 -9.76
CA GLY A 87 6.28 -12.37 -9.30
C GLY A 87 6.72 -12.48 -7.83
N LEU A 88 6.74 -11.38 -7.08
CA LEU A 88 7.24 -11.37 -5.70
C LEU A 88 6.18 -11.83 -4.69
N LEU A 89 4.92 -11.46 -4.90
CA LEU A 89 3.86 -11.57 -3.91
C LEU A 89 2.94 -12.75 -4.23
N ALA A 90 2.49 -13.45 -3.20
CA ALA A 90 1.43 -14.45 -3.26
C ALA A 90 0.03 -13.84 -3.05
N GLY A 91 -0.03 -12.60 -2.58
CA GLY A 91 -1.27 -11.85 -2.39
C GLY A 91 -1.00 -10.45 -1.84
N ALA A 92 -1.92 -9.53 -2.10
CA ALA A 92 -1.80 -8.14 -1.66
C ALA A 92 -3.13 -7.57 -1.15
N VAL A 93 -3.06 -6.70 -0.13
CA VAL A 93 -4.20 -5.92 0.35
C VAL A 93 -3.83 -4.45 0.51
N ALA A 94 -4.60 -3.58 -0.14
CA ALA A 94 -4.39 -2.15 -0.13
C ALA A 94 -5.61 -1.44 0.47
N PHE A 95 -5.41 -0.64 1.51
CA PHE A 95 -6.49 0.10 2.19
C PHE A 95 -6.38 1.58 1.94
N ASP A 96 -7.50 2.23 1.64
CA ASP A 96 -7.64 3.68 1.60
C ASP A 96 -6.48 4.36 0.84
N SER A 97 -6.12 3.77 -0.30
CA SER A 97 -4.81 3.94 -0.90
C SER A 97 -4.74 5.13 -1.84
N VAL A 98 -3.56 5.74 -1.91
CA VAL A 98 -3.26 6.66 -3.01
C VAL A 98 -2.94 5.83 -4.25
N THR A 99 -3.70 6.01 -5.32
CA THR A 99 -3.53 5.29 -6.59
C THR A 99 -3.12 6.20 -7.74
N ASP A 100 -3.49 7.49 -7.65
CA ASP A 100 -2.98 8.58 -8.48
C ASP A 100 -2.33 9.63 -7.56
N PHE A 101 -0.99 9.68 -7.60
CA PHE A 101 -0.22 10.58 -6.76
C PHE A 101 -0.25 12.02 -7.27
N GLY A 102 -0.41 12.23 -8.58
CA GLY A 102 -0.59 13.57 -9.15
C GLY A 102 -1.89 14.21 -8.64
N LEU A 103 -2.98 13.46 -8.70
CA LEU A 103 -4.26 13.88 -8.13
C LEU A 103 -4.18 14.06 -6.61
N ARG A 104 -3.51 13.14 -5.90
CA ARG A 104 -3.32 13.27 -4.44
C ARG A 104 -2.58 14.55 -4.08
N TYR A 105 -1.56 14.92 -4.87
CA TYR A 105 -0.80 16.14 -4.66
C TYR A 105 -1.70 17.39 -4.67
N GLU A 106 -2.65 17.46 -5.61
CA GLU A 106 -3.62 18.55 -5.68
C GLU A 106 -4.61 18.50 -4.51
N GLN A 107 -5.06 17.29 -4.14
CA GLN A 107 -6.02 17.06 -3.07
C GLN A 107 -5.48 17.31 -1.67
N PHE A 108 -4.16 17.37 -1.47
CA PHE A 108 -3.59 17.64 -0.15
C PHE A 108 -4.19 18.90 0.49
N ALA A 109 -4.46 19.97 -0.27
CA ALA A 109 -5.05 21.19 0.27
C ALA A 109 -6.43 21.00 0.93
N ARG A 110 -7.10 19.86 0.69
CA ARG A 110 -8.42 19.51 1.20
C ARG A 110 -8.39 18.64 2.46
N SER A 111 -7.21 18.19 2.89
CA SER A 111 -7.03 17.33 4.07
C SER A 111 -6.33 18.08 5.21
N PRO A 112 -6.56 17.70 6.49
CA PRO A 112 -5.86 18.28 7.63
C PRO A 112 -4.34 18.27 7.45
N ARG A 113 -3.68 19.40 7.75
CA ARG A 113 -2.22 19.61 7.56
C ARG A 113 -1.72 19.40 6.11
N GLY A 114 -2.61 19.29 5.14
CA GLY A 114 -2.20 18.84 3.82
C GLY A 114 -1.40 19.88 3.02
N ARG A 115 -1.52 21.18 3.29
CA ARG A 115 -0.58 22.17 2.69
C ARG A 115 0.89 21.87 3.06
N THR A 116 1.14 21.46 4.31
CA THR A 116 2.47 21.02 4.75
C THR A 116 2.89 19.74 4.04
N LEU A 117 2.00 18.75 3.95
CA LEU A 117 2.29 17.51 3.22
C LEU A 117 2.56 17.76 1.72
N GLN A 118 1.84 18.69 1.09
CA GLN A 118 2.08 19.08 -0.29
C GLN A 118 3.45 19.74 -0.47
N ALA A 119 3.86 20.61 0.47
CA ALA A 119 5.20 21.21 0.46
C ALA A 119 6.30 20.15 0.61
N LEU A 120 6.14 19.21 1.54
CA LEU A 120 7.05 18.09 1.72
C LEU A 120 7.08 17.19 0.47
N ALA A 121 5.94 16.96 -0.19
CA ALA A 121 5.87 16.21 -1.45
C ALA A 121 6.70 16.87 -2.55
N ARG A 122 6.71 18.21 -2.64
CA ARG A 122 7.60 18.91 -3.57
C ARG A 122 9.07 18.66 -3.30
N VAL A 123 9.46 18.69 -2.02
CA VAL A 123 10.85 18.43 -1.60
C VAL A 123 11.25 16.99 -1.93
N GLU A 124 10.40 16.05 -1.58
CA GLU A 124 10.63 14.62 -1.76
C GLU A 124 10.71 14.26 -3.25
N VAL A 125 9.71 14.65 -4.04
CA VAL A 125 9.68 14.34 -5.47
C VAL A 125 10.76 15.12 -6.23
N GLY A 126 11.04 16.37 -5.83
CA GLY A 126 11.94 17.28 -6.53
C GLY A 126 11.22 18.25 -7.48
N GLY A 127 9.89 18.37 -7.38
CA GLY A 127 9.09 19.21 -8.26
C GLY A 127 7.60 19.15 -7.95
N THR A 128 6.79 19.62 -8.90
CA THR A 128 5.33 19.55 -8.90
C THR A 128 4.85 18.71 -10.08
N PRO A 129 3.58 18.27 -10.13
CA PRO A 129 3.06 17.56 -11.29
C PRO A 129 3.22 18.32 -12.62
N ARG A 130 3.32 19.66 -12.57
CA ARG A 130 3.57 20.51 -13.75
C ARG A 130 5.04 20.55 -14.18
N THR A 131 5.97 20.49 -13.23
CA THR A 131 7.41 20.68 -13.50
C THR A 131 8.17 19.37 -13.66
N ASP A 132 7.66 18.28 -13.06
CA ASP A 132 8.17 16.92 -13.23
C ASP A 132 6.99 15.93 -13.24
N PRO A 133 6.17 15.91 -14.30
CA PRO A 133 5.02 15.02 -14.39
C PRO A 133 5.41 13.55 -14.30
N ARG A 134 6.56 13.18 -14.89
CA ARG A 134 7.05 11.80 -14.91
C ARG A 134 7.27 11.27 -13.50
N ALA A 135 7.85 12.06 -12.60
CA ALA A 135 8.10 11.61 -11.23
C ALA A 135 6.82 11.35 -10.42
N PHE A 136 5.71 12.05 -10.72
CA PHE A 136 4.40 11.76 -10.11
C PHE A 136 3.73 10.54 -10.74
N VAL A 137 3.82 10.38 -12.07
CA VAL A 137 3.29 9.20 -12.78
C VAL A 137 3.94 7.91 -12.28
N LEU A 138 5.27 7.87 -12.16
CA LEU A 138 5.99 6.67 -11.69
C LEU A 138 5.64 6.27 -10.24
N ARG A 139 5.12 7.21 -9.44
CA ARG A 139 4.64 7.00 -8.07
C ARG A 139 3.17 6.62 -7.99
N SER A 140 2.46 6.56 -9.12
CA SER A 140 1.02 6.30 -9.16
C SER A 140 0.78 4.84 -9.54
N PRO A 141 0.15 4.02 -8.67
CA PRO A 141 -0.31 2.68 -9.05
C PRO A 141 -1.07 2.60 -10.37
N THR A 142 -1.85 3.63 -10.72
CA THR A 142 -2.56 3.70 -12.02
C THR A 142 -1.63 3.60 -13.23
N HIS A 143 -0.36 4.01 -13.11
CA HIS A 143 0.63 3.85 -14.17
C HIS A 143 0.99 2.39 -14.45
N TRP A 144 0.98 1.55 -13.40
CA TRP A 144 1.41 0.15 -13.43
C TRP A 144 0.22 -0.82 -13.49
N ILE A 145 -0.94 -0.33 -13.93
CA ILE A 145 -2.21 -1.07 -13.81
C ILE A 145 -2.24 -2.33 -14.68
N HIS A 146 -1.56 -2.31 -15.83
CA HIS A 146 -1.47 -3.47 -16.71
C HIS A 146 -0.59 -4.55 -16.11
N GLU A 147 0.57 -4.19 -15.54
CA GLU A 147 1.44 -5.12 -14.83
C GLU A 147 0.72 -5.75 -13.63
N ILE A 148 -0.09 -4.97 -12.92
CA ILE A 148 -0.94 -5.48 -11.83
C ILE A 148 -2.01 -6.44 -12.38
N ALA A 149 -2.69 -6.09 -13.48
CA ALA A 149 -3.70 -6.95 -14.11
C ALA A 149 -3.13 -8.28 -14.60
N ASP A 150 -1.94 -8.24 -15.20
CA ASP A 150 -1.25 -9.40 -15.76
C ASP A 150 -0.53 -10.26 -14.72
N SER A 151 -0.31 -9.75 -13.50
CA SER A 151 0.44 -10.44 -12.44
C SER A 151 -0.16 -11.79 -12.04
N GLY A 152 -1.47 -11.97 -12.17
CA GLY A 152 -2.17 -13.17 -11.68
C GLY A 152 -2.31 -13.24 -10.16
N ILE A 153 -1.79 -12.25 -9.42
CA ILE A 153 -1.76 -12.28 -7.96
C ILE A 153 -3.10 -11.82 -7.37
N PRO A 154 -3.65 -12.50 -6.36
CA PRO A 154 -4.82 -12.04 -5.63
C PRO A 154 -4.61 -10.64 -5.02
N LEU A 155 -5.53 -9.72 -5.29
CA LEU A 155 -5.53 -8.36 -4.76
C LEU A 155 -6.88 -7.98 -4.15
N GLN A 156 -6.89 -7.53 -2.89
CA GLN A 156 -8.06 -6.92 -2.25
C GLN A 156 -7.86 -5.43 -2.04
N ILE A 157 -8.82 -4.61 -2.47
CA ILE A 157 -8.77 -3.15 -2.36
C ILE A 157 -9.89 -2.66 -1.45
N TRP A 158 -9.52 -1.99 -0.38
CA TRP A 158 -10.46 -1.43 0.58
C TRP A 158 -10.50 0.09 0.45
N TRP A 159 -11.69 0.69 0.54
CA TRP A 159 -11.76 2.14 0.69
C TRP A 159 -13.01 2.60 1.42
N SER A 160 -12.88 3.74 2.11
CA SER A 160 -13.98 4.40 2.77
C SER A 160 -14.55 5.61 2.00
N ASP A 161 -15.87 5.76 2.05
CA ASP A 161 -16.55 7.00 1.68
C ASP A 161 -16.36 8.14 2.70
N ALA A 162 -15.97 7.83 3.94
CA ALA A 162 -15.76 8.76 5.04
C ALA A 162 -14.27 9.12 5.29
N ASP A 163 -13.37 8.74 4.38
CA ASP A 163 -11.95 9.02 4.49
C ASP A 163 -11.64 10.52 4.44
N GLU A 164 -11.14 11.05 5.56
CA GLU A 164 -10.79 12.46 5.75
C GLU A 164 -9.35 12.81 5.34
N ILE A 165 -8.51 11.81 5.05
CA ILE A 165 -7.09 11.98 4.74
C ILE A 165 -6.83 11.81 3.25
N VAL A 166 -7.16 10.64 2.68
CA VAL A 166 -7.15 10.39 1.23
C VAL A 166 -8.57 10.64 0.73
N VAL A 167 -8.90 11.93 0.67
CA VAL A 167 -10.25 12.38 0.36
C VAL A 167 -10.73 11.91 -1.01
N ASN A 168 -12.04 11.70 -1.13
CA ASN A 168 -12.71 11.31 -2.37
C ASN A 168 -12.17 10.00 -2.95
N GLN A 169 -12.23 8.92 -2.16
CA GLN A 169 -11.74 7.59 -2.53
C GLN A 169 -12.34 7.04 -3.84
N HIS A 170 -13.52 7.53 -4.26
CA HIS A 170 -14.08 7.21 -5.58
C HIS A 170 -13.16 7.62 -6.73
N THR A 171 -12.35 8.68 -6.57
CA THR A 171 -11.36 9.13 -7.58
C THR A 171 -9.98 8.49 -7.41
N GLN A 172 -9.76 7.80 -6.29
CA GLN A 172 -8.54 7.05 -6.00
C GLN A 172 -8.84 5.55 -6.10
N SER A 173 -8.88 4.83 -4.98
CA SER A 173 -9.09 3.37 -4.92
C SER A 173 -10.29 2.88 -5.73
N GLY A 174 -11.42 3.62 -5.72
CA GLY A 174 -12.62 3.25 -6.46
C GLY A 174 -12.44 3.31 -7.98
N ARG A 175 -11.78 4.38 -8.49
CA ARG A 175 -11.46 4.52 -9.92
C ARG A 175 -10.45 3.46 -10.34
N PHE A 176 -9.39 3.27 -9.54
CA PHE A 176 -8.37 2.27 -9.82
C PHE A 176 -8.96 0.86 -9.87
N PHE A 177 -9.82 0.47 -8.92
CA PHE A 177 -10.51 -0.82 -8.95
C PHE A 177 -11.34 -1.00 -10.22
N LYS A 178 -12.11 0.03 -10.63
CA LYS A 178 -12.91 -0.03 -11.86
C LYS A 178 -12.01 -0.25 -13.08
N GLN A 179 -10.98 0.57 -13.25
CA GLN A 179 -10.05 0.45 -14.37
C GLN A 179 -9.36 -0.92 -14.38
N LEU A 180 -8.97 -1.43 -13.22
CA LEU A 180 -8.33 -2.74 -13.12
C LEU A 180 -9.29 -3.86 -13.51
N LYS A 181 -10.57 -3.78 -13.11
CA LYS A 181 -11.60 -4.75 -13.52
C LYS A 181 -11.89 -4.69 -15.02
N ASP A 182 -11.89 -3.52 -15.62
CA ASP A 182 -12.09 -3.32 -17.06
C ASP A 182 -10.95 -3.96 -17.90
N LEU A 183 -9.79 -4.22 -17.30
CA LEU A 183 -8.67 -4.94 -17.92
C LEU A 183 -8.75 -6.47 -17.79
N GLU A 184 -9.80 -7.02 -17.18
CA GLU A 184 -9.97 -8.45 -16.96
C GLU A 184 -8.74 -9.09 -16.29
N PRO A 185 -8.43 -8.71 -15.03
CA PRO A 185 -7.18 -9.09 -14.40
C PRO A 185 -7.10 -10.60 -14.23
N ARG A 186 -5.92 -11.18 -14.48
CA ARG A 186 -5.69 -12.64 -14.39
C ARG A 186 -5.87 -13.18 -12.98
N GLY A 187 -5.59 -12.34 -11.97
CA GLY A 187 -5.73 -12.67 -10.55
C GLY A 187 -7.11 -12.32 -10.00
N ARG A 188 -7.46 -12.93 -8.86
CA ARG A 188 -8.66 -12.56 -8.10
C ARG A 188 -8.53 -11.12 -7.61
N VAL A 189 -9.39 -10.23 -8.09
CA VAL A 189 -9.46 -8.83 -7.63
C VAL A 189 -10.80 -8.57 -6.96
N GLU A 190 -10.76 -8.20 -5.68
CA GLU A 190 -11.96 -7.93 -4.86
C GLU A 190 -11.90 -6.55 -4.22
N LYS A 191 -13.08 -6.01 -3.92
CA LYS A 191 -13.23 -4.76 -3.18
C LYS A 191 -13.95 -4.96 -1.86
N VAL A 192 -13.60 -4.14 -0.88
CA VAL A 192 -14.39 -3.94 0.33
C VAL A 192 -14.61 -2.45 0.54
N THR A 193 -15.86 -2.07 0.73
CA THR A 193 -16.26 -0.66 0.86
C THR A 193 -17.07 -0.45 2.11
N GLY A 194 -16.96 0.73 2.71
CA GLY A 194 -17.82 1.11 3.82
C GLY A 194 -17.48 2.50 4.35
N SER A 195 -17.92 2.78 5.56
CA SER A 195 -17.79 4.10 6.18
C SER A 195 -16.97 4.01 7.46
N TRP A 196 -15.72 4.46 7.42
CA TRP A 196 -14.79 4.47 8.53
C TRP A 196 -13.81 5.64 8.41
N SER A 197 -13.40 6.19 9.56
CA SER A 197 -12.37 7.22 9.61
C SER A 197 -10.99 6.63 9.33
N HIS A 198 -10.12 7.41 8.71
CA HIS A 198 -8.74 7.09 8.34
C HIS A 198 -7.79 7.08 9.56
N THR A 199 -8.09 6.22 10.54
CA THR A 199 -7.30 6.08 11.77
C THR A 199 -6.63 4.73 11.88
N ALA A 200 -5.53 4.71 12.63
CA ALA A 200 -4.86 3.46 13.03
C ALA A 200 -5.79 2.51 13.80
N LYS A 201 -6.79 3.04 14.52
CA LYS A 201 -7.77 2.24 15.25
C LYS A 201 -8.73 1.53 14.30
N SER A 202 -9.31 2.27 13.34
CA SER A 202 -10.17 1.70 12.29
C SER A 202 -9.42 0.61 11.53
N TYR A 203 -8.17 0.90 11.15
CA TYR A 203 -7.29 -0.06 10.49
C TYR A 203 -7.10 -1.36 11.28
N ALA A 204 -6.72 -1.24 12.56
CA ALA A 204 -6.44 -2.39 13.39
C ALA A 204 -7.67 -3.23 13.73
N GLN A 205 -8.83 -2.59 13.92
CA GLN A 205 -10.02 -3.26 14.46
C GLN A 205 -11.01 -3.72 13.37
N LEU A 206 -11.13 -2.96 12.28
CA LEU A 206 -12.15 -3.20 11.25
C LEU A 206 -11.57 -3.83 9.98
N GLN A 207 -10.34 -3.44 9.61
CA GLN A 207 -9.79 -3.75 8.29
C GLN A 207 -8.82 -4.93 8.34
N LEU A 208 -7.81 -4.89 9.22
CA LEU A 208 -6.74 -5.89 9.26
C LEU A 208 -7.22 -7.33 9.47
N PRO A 209 -8.11 -7.66 10.43
CA PRO A 209 -8.46 -9.04 10.68
C PRO A 209 -9.11 -9.72 9.46
N GLY A 210 -10.06 -9.03 8.81
CA GLY A 210 -10.73 -9.53 7.61
C GLY A 210 -9.79 -9.69 6.43
N ALA A 211 -8.84 -8.77 6.25
CA ALA A 211 -7.83 -8.87 5.20
C ALA A 211 -6.85 -10.03 5.40
N VAL A 212 -6.45 -10.29 6.64
CA VAL A 212 -5.54 -11.42 6.97
C VAL A 212 -6.27 -12.76 6.78
N ALA A 213 -7.55 -12.84 7.14
CA ALA A 213 -8.40 -14.00 6.83
C ALA A 213 -8.56 -14.20 5.31
N TRP A 214 -8.82 -13.13 4.57
CA TRP A 214 -8.94 -13.17 3.10
C TRP A 214 -7.67 -13.69 2.40
N LEU A 215 -6.49 -13.38 2.95
CA LEU A 215 -5.20 -13.92 2.49
C LEU A 215 -4.96 -15.39 2.89
N GLY A 216 -5.87 -16.00 3.65
CA GLY A 216 -5.73 -17.36 4.17
C GLY A 216 -4.64 -17.49 5.24
N LEU A 217 -4.30 -16.40 5.93
CA LEU A 217 -3.25 -16.39 6.95
C LEU A 217 -3.77 -16.73 8.35
N ILE A 218 -5.08 -16.59 8.57
CA ILE A 218 -5.81 -17.00 9.77
C ILE A 218 -7.16 -17.61 9.35
N PRO A 219 -7.84 -18.37 10.22
CA PRO A 219 -9.21 -18.83 9.96
C PRO A 219 -10.17 -17.66 9.72
N ASP A 220 -11.24 -17.92 8.97
CA ASP A 220 -12.33 -16.95 8.80
C ASP A 220 -12.94 -16.59 10.18
N LEU A 221 -13.23 -15.30 10.36
CA LEU A 221 -13.82 -14.74 11.58
C LEU A 221 -15.34 -14.75 11.56
#